data_AF-A0A4Y2JRJ2-F1
#
_entry.id   AF-A0A4Y2JRJ2-F1
#
_cell.length_a   1.000
_cell.length_b   1.000
_cell.length_c   1.000
_cell.angle_alpha   90.00
_cell.angle_beta   90.00
_cell.angle_gamma   90.00
#
_symmetry.space_group_name_H-M   'P 1'
#
loop_
_entity.id
_entity.type
_entity.pdbx_description
1 polymer ?
#
loop_
_entity_poly.entity_id
_entity_poly.type
_entity_poly.pdbx_seq_one_letter_code
_entity_poly.pdbx_strand_id
1 'polypeptide(L)'
;MPVTPMLPQPTEDWSYSSLLEEIGKANWTLNPTSQSPTFQLWAKYLRNYFWNDSTTTSEKITFNILPSTTYSFRTNRSTENAILDLLDTINSAKSSNQQTLMIFLDIKGAFDHLQYTSIKTALTS
;
A
#
# COMPACT_ATOMS: atom_id res chain seq x y z
N MET A 1 3.08 -6.14 -47.53
CA MET A 1 4.16 -6.57 -46.61
C MET A 1 3.84 -5.99 -45.24
N PRO A 2 3.76 -6.78 -44.15
CA PRO A 2 3.47 -6.23 -42.84
C PRO A 2 4.76 -5.60 -42.27
N VAL A 3 4.64 -4.41 -41.69
CA VAL A 3 5.76 -3.74 -41.01
C VAL A 3 5.67 -4.13 -39.54
N THR A 4 6.62 -4.93 -39.06
CA THR A 4 6.76 -5.26 -37.65
C THR A 4 7.37 -4.06 -36.92
N PRO A 5 6.75 -3.52 -35.85
CA PRO A 5 7.40 -2.47 -35.06
C PRO A 5 8.53 -3.10 -34.23
N MET A 6 9.77 -2.65 -34.48
CA MET A 6 10.91 -3.03 -33.64
C MET A 6 10.80 -2.33 -32.28
N LEU A 7 10.88 -3.10 -31.20
CA LEU A 7 11.09 -2.54 -29.85
C LEU A 7 12.47 -1.85 -29.81
N PRO A 8 12.59 -0.62 -29.28
CA PRO A 8 13.90 0.01 -29.09
C PRO A 8 14.74 -0.83 -28.12
N GLN A 9 15.97 -1.14 -28.50
CA GLN A 9 16.94 -1.77 -27.60
C GLN A 9 17.47 -0.74 -26.59
N PRO A 10 17.68 -1.12 -25.32
CA PRO A 10 18.15 -0.20 -24.31
C PRO A 10 19.62 0.11 -24.59
N THR A 11 19.87 1.34 -25.02
CA THR A 11 21.22 1.88 -25.13
C THR A 11 21.28 3.08 -24.19
N GLU A 12 22.33 3.08 -23.37
CA GLU A 12 22.70 4.06 -22.35
C GLU A 12 22.30 3.73 -20.90
N ASP A 13 23.35 3.64 -20.10
CA ASP A 13 23.43 3.34 -18.68
C ASP A 13 22.74 4.44 -17.87
N TRP A 14 21.51 4.18 -17.41
CA TRP A 14 20.78 5.10 -16.52
C TRP A 14 21.37 5.02 -15.12
N SER A 15 22.50 5.69 -14.90
CA SER A 15 23.07 5.88 -13.58
C SER A 15 22.18 6.82 -12.75
N TYR A 16 21.32 6.24 -11.92
CA TYR A 16 20.48 6.95 -10.94
C TYR A 16 21.30 7.77 -9.93
N SER A 17 22.61 7.54 -9.85
CA SER A 17 23.53 8.19 -8.93
C SER A 17 23.58 9.71 -9.09
N SER A 18 23.49 10.22 -10.33
CA SER A 18 23.56 11.66 -10.62
C SER A 18 22.32 12.42 -10.10
N LEU A 19 21.14 11.79 -10.17
CA LEU A 19 19.90 12.34 -9.63
C LEU A 19 19.90 12.35 -8.08
N LEU A 20 20.51 11.34 -7.46
CA LEU A 20 20.64 11.27 -6.01
C LEU A 20 21.64 12.29 -5.46
N GLU A 21 22.70 12.60 -6.21
CA GLU A 21 23.68 13.63 -5.85
C GLU A 21 23.08 15.05 -5.88
N GLU A 22 22.13 15.30 -6.77
CA GLU A 22 21.43 16.58 -6.88
C GLU A 22 20.38 16.77 -5.76
N ILE A 23 19.70 15.68 -5.36
CA ILE A 23 18.74 15.68 -4.24
C ILE A 23 19.43 15.99 -2.89
N GLY A 24 20.70 15.62 -2.72
CA GLY A 24 21.46 15.85 -1.49
C GLY A 24 21.78 17.32 -1.19
N LYS A 25 21.58 18.25 -2.14
CA LYS A 25 22.01 19.66 -2.00
C LYS A 25 20.91 20.65 -1.69
N ALA A 26 19.64 20.23 -1.66
CA ALA A 26 18.53 21.15 -1.47
C ALA A 26 17.74 20.80 -0.19
N ASN A 27 17.72 21.72 0.77
CA ASN A 27 16.88 21.66 1.96
C ASN A 27 15.42 21.91 1.57
N TRP A 28 14.75 20.91 0.99
CA TRP A 28 13.31 20.90 0.84
C TRP A 28 12.70 20.31 2.10
N THR A 29 11.74 21.00 2.70
CA THR A 29 10.72 20.35 3.51
C THR A 29 10.00 19.38 2.56
N LEU A 30 10.42 18.11 2.57
CA LEU A 30 9.89 17.08 1.69
C LEU A 30 8.39 16.92 1.98
N ASN A 31 7.56 17.37 1.04
CA ASN A 31 6.16 16.94 1.02
C ASN A 31 6.16 15.48 0.54
N PRO A 32 5.76 14.51 1.39
CA PRO A 32 5.80 13.09 1.03
C PRO A 32 4.88 12.73 -0.14
N THR A 33 3.99 13.63 -0.56
CA THR A 33 3.09 13.46 -1.70
C THR A 33 3.61 14.12 -2.99
N SER A 34 4.73 14.85 -2.94
CA SER A 34 5.30 15.54 -4.10
C SER A 34 5.94 14.55 -5.09
N GLN A 35 5.43 14.49 -6.32
CA GLN A 35 6.03 13.70 -7.41
C GLN A 35 6.30 14.57 -8.64
N SER A 36 7.42 14.35 -9.30
CA SER A 36 7.74 14.97 -10.61
C SER A 36 6.67 14.63 -11.66
N PRO A 37 6.21 15.59 -12.51
CA PRO A 37 5.12 15.37 -13.47
C PRO A 37 5.31 14.19 -14.42
N THR A 38 6.55 13.92 -14.86
CA THR A 38 6.87 12.78 -15.74
C THR A 38 6.85 11.45 -15.00
N PHE A 39 7.20 11.43 -13.72
CA PHE A 39 7.07 10.26 -12.86
C PHE A 39 5.60 9.89 -12.63
N GLN A 40 4.69 10.88 -12.57
CA GLN A 40 3.26 10.64 -12.30
C GLN A 40 2.57 9.77 -13.36
N LEU A 41 2.89 9.94 -14.66
CA LEU A 41 2.27 9.17 -15.74
C LEU A 41 2.73 7.70 -15.73
N TRP A 42 4.03 7.46 -15.68
CA TRP A 42 4.58 6.11 -15.64
C TRP A 42 4.27 5.41 -14.32
N ALA A 43 4.35 6.12 -13.19
CA ALA A 43 3.95 5.58 -11.89
C ALA A 43 2.47 5.21 -11.85
N LYS A 44 1.59 5.99 -12.50
CA LYS A 44 0.16 5.64 -12.60
C LYS A 44 -0.06 4.39 -13.45
N TYR A 45 0.65 4.26 -14.57
CA TYR A 45 0.57 3.08 -15.42
C TYR A 45 1.09 1.82 -14.72
N LEU A 46 2.28 1.89 -14.12
CA LEU A 46 2.87 0.79 -13.35
C LEU A 46 2.01 0.43 -12.14
N ARG A 47 1.44 1.43 -11.44
CA ARG A 47 0.49 1.22 -10.35
C ARG A 47 -0.73 0.43 -10.84
N ASN A 48 -1.36 0.83 -11.94
CA ASN A 48 -2.53 0.14 -12.47
C ASN A 48 -2.20 -1.30 -12.91
N TYR A 49 -1.06 -1.50 -13.56
CA TYR A 49 -0.62 -2.83 -13.96
C TYR A 49 -0.37 -3.74 -12.74
N PHE A 50 0.38 -3.23 -11.76
CA PHE A 50 0.67 -3.93 -10.50
C PHE A 50 -0.61 -4.26 -9.73
N TRP A 51 -1.57 -3.33 -9.63
CA TRP A 51 -2.84 -3.58 -8.95
C TRP A 51 -3.73 -4.55 -9.70
N ASN A 52 -3.80 -4.49 -11.03
CA ASN A 52 -4.62 -5.43 -11.81
C ASN A 52 -4.11 -6.87 -11.70
N ASP A 53 -2.80 -7.06 -11.60
CA ASP A 53 -2.20 -8.38 -11.34
C ASP A 53 -2.36 -8.80 -9.87
N SER A 54 -2.30 -7.82 -8.95
CA SER A 54 -2.45 -8.04 -7.52
C SER A 54 -3.89 -8.20 -7.04
N THR A 55 -4.94 -7.69 -7.70
CA THR A 55 -6.32 -7.77 -7.18
C THR A 55 -6.81 -9.21 -7.10
N THR A 56 -6.58 -9.99 -8.15
CA THR A 56 -6.97 -11.40 -8.24
C THR A 56 -6.19 -12.29 -7.27
N THR A 57 -4.91 -11.95 -7.06
CA THR A 57 -4.01 -12.68 -6.16
C THR A 57 -4.19 -12.23 -4.70
N SER A 58 -4.42 -10.94 -4.46
CA SER A 58 -4.64 -10.37 -3.13
C SER A 58 -6.00 -10.73 -2.58
N GLU A 59 -7.09 -10.86 -3.36
CA GLU A 59 -8.33 -11.39 -2.78
C GLU A 59 -8.12 -12.80 -2.22
N LYS A 60 -7.35 -13.64 -2.92
CA LYS A 60 -7.04 -15.02 -2.52
C LYS A 60 -6.03 -15.09 -1.36
N ILE A 61 -5.03 -14.20 -1.33
CA ILE A 61 -3.98 -14.13 -0.30
C ILE A 61 -4.49 -13.38 0.96
N THR A 62 -5.19 -12.26 0.80
CA THR A 62 -5.75 -11.44 1.87
C THR A 62 -6.86 -12.16 2.64
N PHE A 63 -7.60 -13.07 1.99
CA PHE A 63 -8.57 -13.93 2.67
C PHE A 63 -7.90 -14.93 3.62
N ASN A 64 -6.62 -15.29 3.39
CA ASN A 64 -5.92 -16.31 4.16
C ASN A 64 -4.82 -15.78 5.11
N ILE A 65 -4.25 -14.58 4.85
CA ILE A 65 -3.14 -14.02 5.63
C ILE A 65 -3.61 -12.99 6.66
N LEU A 66 -4.61 -12.17 6.33
CA LEU A 66 -5.02 -11.06 7.20
C LEU A 66 -6.21 -11.46 8.09
N PRO A 67 -6.24 -11.07 9.38
CA PRO A 67 -7.35 -11.40 10.28
C PRO A 67 -8.71 -10.88 9.79
N SER A 68 -9.77 -11.63 10.09
CA SER A 68 -11.16 -11.27 9.71
C SER A 68 -11.64 -9.93 10.26
N THR A 69 -10.99 -9.43 11.32
CA THR A 69 -11.23 -8.13 11.98
C THR A 69 -10.51 -6.95 11.31
N THR A 70 -9.83 -7.15 10.18
CA THR A 70 -9.20 -6.07 9.41
C THR A 70 -10.13 -5.60 8.31
N TYR A 71 -10.58 -4.34 8.36
CA TYR A 71 -11.56 -3.79 7.42
C TYR A 71 -10.97 -2.84 6.37
N SER A 72 -9.79 -2.28 6.63
CA SER A 72 -9.13 -1.33 5.72
C SER A 72 -8.50 -2.03 4.52
N PHE A 73 -8.50 -1.36 3.36
CA PHE A 73 -7.82 -1.79 2.12
C PHE A 73 -8.24 -3.18 1.59
N ARG A 74 -9.45 -3.64 1.89
CA ARG A 74 -10.01 -4.90 1.38
C ARG A 74 -11.22 -4.65 0.47
N THR A 75 -11.42 -5.52 -0.50
CA THR A 75 -12.69 -5.56 -1.24
C THR A 75 -13.80 -6.04 -0.30
N ASN A 76 -15.01 -5.48 -0.48
CA ASN A 76 -16.21 -5.83 0.30
C ASN A 76 -16.11 -5.65 1.83
N ARG A 77 -15.12 -4.89 2.32
CA ARG A 77 -15.07 -4.42 3.71
C ARG A 77 -14.94 -2.91 3.71
N SER A 78 -15.72 -2.26 4.56
CA SER A 78 -15.72 -0.82 4.71
C SER A 78 -15.60 -0.40 6.17
N THR A 79 -15.42 0.90 6.39
CA THR A 79 -15.48 1.50 7.73
C THR A 79 -16.84 1.28 8.39
N GLU A 80 -17.93 1.20 7.61
CA GLU A 80 -19.26 0.91 8.14
C GLU A 80 -19.31 -0.50 8.75
N ASN A 81 -18.75 -1.50 8.07
CA ASN A 81 -18.67 -2.85 8.62
C ASN A 81 -17.85 -2.88 9.93
N ALA A 82 -16.76 -2.12 10.00
CA ALA A 82 -15.95 -2.04 11.22
C ALA A 82 -16.73 -1.45 12.40
N ILE A 83 -17.54 -0.41 12.15
CA ILE A 83 -18.36 0.23 13.18
C ILE A 83 -19.50 -0.70 13.64
N LEU A 84 -20.16 -1.38 12.70
CA LEU A 84 -21.22 -2.35 13.03
C LEU A 84 -20.69 -3.50 13.89
N ASP A 85 -19.58 -4.12 13.50
CA ASP A 85 -18.98 -5.23 14.26
C ASP A 85 -18.51 -4.75 15.65
N LEU A 86 -18.05 -3.51 15.76
CA LEU A 86 -17.70 -2.90 17.05
C LEU A 86 -18.94 -2.70 17.95
N LEU A 87 -20.03 -2.17 17.39
CA LEU A 87 -21.30 -1.98 18.11
C LEU A 87 -21.86 -3.31 18.60
N ASP A 88 -21.83 -4.34 17.74
CA ASP A 88 -22.28 -5.68 18.09
C ASP A 88 -21.44 -6.29 19.21
N THR A 89 -20.12 -6.07 19.19
CA THR A 89 -19.22 -6.51 20.26
C THR A 89 -19.55 -5.84 21.59
N ILE A 90 -19.76 -4.51 21.60
CA ILE A 90 -20.14 -3.76 22.80
C ILE A 90 -21.51 -4.20 23.33
N ASN A 91 -22.49 -4.35 22.44
CA ASN A 91 -23.84 -4.77 22.81
C ASN A 91 -23.83 -6.20 23.40
N SER A 92 -23.03 -7.09 22.85
CA SER A 92 -22.86 -8.47 23.35
C SER A 92 -22.18 -8.53 24.71
N ALA A 93 -21.16 -7.68 24.94
CA ALA A 93 -20.52 -7.57 26.25
C ALA A 93 -21.48 -6.98 27.30
N LYS A 94 -22.28 -5.99 26.90
CA LYS A 94 -23.30 -5.37 27.76
C LYS A 94 -24.39 -6.38 28.14
N SER A 95 -24.90 -7.15 27.19
CA SER A 95 -25.96 -8.15 27.46
C SER A 95 -25.48 -9.30 28.35
N SER A 96 -24.17 -9.60 28.32
CA SER A 96 -23.52 -10.57 29.20
C SER A 96 -23.03 -9.99 30.53
N ASN A 97 -23.36 -8.73 30.84
CA ASN A 97 -22.97 -8.01 32.06
C ASN A 97 -21.45 -7.98 32.30
N GLN A 98 -20.67 -7.98 31.22
CA GLN A 98 -19.21 -7.90 31.26
C GLN A 98 -18.74 -6.45 31.38
N GLN A 99 -17.62 -6.23 32.07
CA GLN A 99 -16.93 -4.95 32.04
C GLN A 99 -16.11 -4.83 30.75
N THR A 100 -16.34 -3.78 29.98
CA THR A 100 -15.67 -3.54 28.70
C THR A 100 -14.73 -2.34 28.79
N LEU A 101 -13.51 -2.51 28.28
CA LEU A 101 -12.54 -1.43 28.11
C LEU A 101 -12.20 -1.31 26.62
N MET A 102 -12.20 -0.07 26.11
CA MET A 102 -11.82 0.23 24.74
C MET A 102 -10.47 0.94 24.72
N ILE A 103 -9.55 0.43 23.90
CA ILE A 103 -8.21 1.00 23.72
C ILE A 103 -8.11 1.47 22.28
N PHE A 104 -7.80 2.76 22.09
CA PHE A 104 -7.54 3.34 20.78
C PHE A 104 -6.03 3.50 20.60
N LEU A 105 -5.50 3.02 19.47
CA LEU A 105 -4.09 3.09 19.13
C LEU A 105 -3.94 3.68 17.72
N ASP A 106 -2.97 4.57 17.56
CA ASP A 106 -2.55 5.11 16.27
C ASP A 106 -1.03 5.00 16.13
N ILE A 107 -0.56 4.72 14.92
CA ILE A 107 0.86 4.48 14.63
C ILE A 107 1.42 5.67 13.86
N LYS A 108 2.29 6.45 14.52
CA LYS A 108 2.95 7.59 13.89
C LYS A 108 3.89 7.14 12.76
N GLY A 109 3.73 7.73 11.58
CA GLY A 109 4.59 7.46 10.42
C GLY A 109 4.50 6.01 9.93
N ALA A 110 3.29 5.43 9.97
CA ALA A 110 3.05 4.03 9.61
C ALA A 110 3.57 3.66 8.20
N PHE A 111 3.57 4.61 7.26
CA PHE A 111 4.09 4.40 5.90
C PHE A 111 5.55 4.84 5.74
N ASP A 112 5.99 5.82 6.53
CA ASP A 112 7.34 6.40 6.42
C ASP A 112 8.43 5.50 7.03
N HIS A 113 8.07 4.70 8.04
CA HIS A 113 9.02 3.87 8.79
C HIS A 113 9.03 2.39 8.37
N LEU A 114 8.44 2.04 7.23
CA LEU A 114 8.45 0.66 6.73
C LEU A 114 9.85 0.26 6.24
N GLN A 115 10.37 -0.85 6.78
CA GLN A 115 11.64 -1.39 6.35
C GLN A 115 11.47 -2.20 5.06
N TYR A 116 12.27 -1.87 4.04
CA TYR A 116 12.28 -2.59 2.76
C TYR A 116 12.47 -4.10 2.93
N THR A 117 13.38 -4.50 3.82
CA THR A 117 13.64 -5.91 4.13
C THR A 117 12.40 -6.62 4.65
N SER A 118 11.66 -6.00 5.56
CA SER A 118 10.41 -6.54 6.11
C SER A 118 9.35 -6.74 5.03
N ILE A 119 9.18 -5.76 4.12
CA ILE A 119 8.24 -5.88 3.00
C ILE A 119 8.65 -7.02 2.07
N LYS A 120 9.94 -7.09 1.70
CA LYS A 120 10.45 -8.13 0.80
C LYS A 120 10.22 -9.51 1.40
N THR A 121 10.57 -9.71 2.67
CA THR A 121 10.35 -10.99 3.37
C THR A 121 8.88 -11.38 3.38
N ALA A 122 7.98 -10.44 3.71
CA ALA A 122 6.54 -10.71 3.78
C ALA A 122 5.90 -11.08 2.42
N LEU A 123 6.49 -10.63 1.30
CA LEU A 123 6.01 -10.97 -0.04
C LEU A 123 6.59 -12.30 -0.57
N THR A 124 7.70 -12.77 0.00
CA THR A 124 8.40 -13.98 -0.46
C THR A 124 8.23 -15.20 0.46
N SER A 125 7.68 -15.02 1.66
CA SER A 125 7.39 -16.09 2.63
C SER A 125 6.11 -16.83 2.30
#